data_AF-A0A536W356-F1
#
_entry.id   AF-A0A536W356-F1
#
_cell.length_a   1.000
_cell.length_b   1.000
_cell.length_c   1.000
_cell.angle_alpha   90.00
_cell.angle_beta   90.00
_cell.angle_gamma   90.00
#
_symmetry.space_group_name_H-M   'P 1'
#
loop_
_entity.id
_entity.type
_entity.pdbx_description
1 polymer ?
#
loop_
_entity_poly.entity_id
_entity_poly.type
_entity_poly.pdbx_seq_one_letter_code
_entity_poly.pdbx_strand_id
1 'polypeptide(L)'
;MTPEEALAFVREQGVVLVSGKGAVPRLTEVIVGGPIKGSWWGHPKSHQIFAILQAVTHSKEILVCRLVDGKVTLVHRRLWPALVRIAGRFPPDRIAQVREEHLPSGQHATRLVPFSKWVPIEVRKEAESISEPEALAALGPWTLVPDPSSKQPRRKWRAA
;
A
#
# COMPACT_ATOMS: atom_id res chain seq x y z
N MET A 1 -7.60 -3.87 -19.94
CA MET A 1 -6.83 -3.19 -18.89
C MET A 1 -5.41 -2.98 -19.36
N THR A 2 -5.03 -1.73 -19.57
CA THR A 2 -3.66 -1.26 -19.79
C THR A 2 -3.03 -0.78 -18.47
N PRO A 3 -1.70 -0.51 -18.42
CA PRO A 3 -1.07 0.13 -17.27
C PRO A 3 -1.67 1.48 -16.87
N GLU A 4 -2.06 2.30 -17.84
CA GLU A 4 -2.65 3.63 -17.62
C GLU A 4 -4.03 3.51 -16.98
N GLU A 5 -4.86 2.56 -17.45
CA GLU A 5 -6.16 2.25 -16.85
C GLU A 5 -5.99 1.73 -15.41
N ALA A 6 -4.97 0.90 -15.15
CA ALA A 6 -4.65 0.41 -13.82
C ALA A 6 -4.19 1.53 -12.87
N LEU A 7 -3.35 2.46 -13.34
CA LEU A 7 -2.96 3.64 -12.57
C LEU A 7 -4.14 4.57 -12.28
N ALA A 8 -5.01 4.79 -13.26
CA ALA A 8 -6.23 5.56 -13.07
C ALA A 8 -7.15 4.94 -12.01
N PHE A 9 -7.29 3.61 -12.03
CA PHE A 9 -8.03 2.87 -11.01
C PHE A 9 -7.41 3.06 -9.62
N VAL A 10 -6.08 2.91 -9.47
CA VAL A 10 -5.41 3.12 -8.17
C VAL A 10 -5.54 4.57 -7.71
N ARG A 11 -5.50 5.55 -8.62
CA ARG A 11 -5.76 6.96 -8.30
C ARG A 11 -7.17 7.18 -7.78
N GLU A 12 -8.17 6.61 -8.43
CA GLU A 12 -9.58 6.72 -8.03
C GLU A 12 -9.79 6.12 -6.64
N GLN A 13 -9.42 4.84 -6.47
CA GLN A 13 -9.61 4.12 -5.20
C GLN A 13 -8.70 4.63 -4.08
N GLY A 14 -7.53 5.17 -4.42
CA GLY A 14 -6.54 5.70 -3.50
C GLY A 14 -5.71 4.64 -2.79
N VAL A 15 -6.34 3.62 -2.20
CA VAL A 15 -5.69 2.49 -1.53
C VAL A 15 -6.20 1.18 -2.13
N VAL A 16 -5.27 0.35 -2.62
CA VAL A 16 -5.60 -0.89 -3.34
C VAL A 16 -4.67 -2.01 -2.90
N LEU A 17 -5.19 -3.21 -2.66
CA LEU A 17 -4.36 -4.40 -2.49
C LEU A 17 -3.87 -4.90 -3.85
N VAL A 18 -2.62 -5.36 -3.93
CA VAL A 18 -2.18 -6.10 -5.12
C VAL A 18 -3.03 -7.36 -5.27
N SER A 19 -3.17 -8.14 -4.19
CA SER A 19 -3.96 -9.38 -4.17
C SER A 19 -4.39 -9.75 -2.73
N GLY A 20 -5.20 -10.80 -2.61
CA GLY A 20 -5.68 -11.31 -1.32
C GLY A 20 -6.90 -10.55 -0.79
N LYS A 21 -7.85 -11.26 -0.16
CA LYS A 21 -9.08 -10.67 0.38
C LYS A 21 -8.77 -9.60 1.43
N GLY A 22 -9.53 -8.51 1.47
CA GLY A 22 -9.36 -7.45 2.45
C GLY A 22 -10.43 -6.37 2.31
N ALA A 23 -10.32 -5.32 3.14
CA ALA A 23 -11.29 -4.23 3.22
C ALA A 23 -11.18 -3.19 2.08
N VAL A 24 -10.25 -3.38 1.14
CA VAL A 24 -10.04 -2.49 -0.01
C VAL A 24 -10.01 -3.31 -1.32
N PRO A 25 -10.24 -2.68 -2.49
CA PRO A 25 -10.22 -3.36 -3.78
C PRO A 25 -8.89 -4.05 -4.11
N ARG A 26 -8.92 -4.97 -5.08
CA ARG A 26 -7.78 -5.81 -5.49
C ARG A 26 -7.42 -5.57 -6.94
N LEU A 27 -6.22 -5.07 -7.21
CA LEU A 27 -5.81 -4.74 -8.57
C LEU A 27 -5.77 -5.97 -9.50
N THR A 28 -5.29 -7.12 -9.01
CA THR A 28 -5.23 -8.35 -9.84
C THR A 28 -6.60 -8.78 -10.34
N GLU A 29 -7.66 -8.58 -9.55
CA GLU A 29 -9.03 -8.95 -9.95
C GLU A 29 -9.61 -7.98 -10.96
N VAL A 30 -9.32 -6.69 -10.80
CA VAL A 30 -9.73 -5.66 -11.78
C VAL A 30 -9.04 -5.89 -13.12
N ILE A 31 -7.76 -6.27 -13.12
CA ILE A 31 -7.01 -6.62 -14.34
C ILE A 31 -7.69 -7.75 -15.11
N VAL A 32 -8.14 -8.79 -14.42
CA VAL A 32 -8.76 -9.96 -15.07
C VAL A 32 -10.26 -9.81 -15.30
N GLY A 33 -10.89 -8.79 -14.70
CA GLY A 33 -12.32 -8.50 -14.79
C GLY A 33 -13.20 -9.30 -13.83
N GLY A 34 -12.65 -9.84 -12.74
CA GLY A 34 -13.41 -10.68 -11.81
C GLY A 34 -12.56 -11.37 -10.73
N PRO A 35 -13.20 -12.18 -9.87
CA PRO A 35 -12.52 -12.84 -8.76
C PRO A 35 -11.51 -13.88 -9.24
N ILE A 36 -10.36 -13.96 -8.56
CA ILE A 36 -9.33 -14.98 -8.81
C ILE A 36 -9.46 -16.09 -7.76
N LYS A 37 -9.55 -17.35 -8.21
CA LYS A 37 -9.47 -18.53 -7.33
C LYS A 37 -8.00 -18.95 -7.17
N GLY A 38 -7.54 -19.06 -5.92
CA GLY A 38 -6.17 -19.46 -5.62
C GLY A 38 -5.14 -18.35 -5.92
N SER A 39 -3.93 -18.76 -6.28
CA SER A 39 -2.83 -17.84 -6.60
C SER A 39 -3.00 -17.25 -8.00
N TRP A 40 -2.86 -15.93 -8.13
CA TRP A 40 -2.89 -15.26 -9.44
C TRP A 40 -1.75 -15.72 -10.37
N TRP A 41 -0.66 -16.24 -9.82
CA TRP A 41 0.45 -16.82 -10.59
C TRP A 41 0.00 -17.98 -11.48
N GLY A 42 -0.99 -18.76 -11.04
CA GLY A 42 -1.56 -19.87 -11.83
C GLY A 42 -2.70 -19.45 -12.76
N HIS A 43 -3.07 -18.17 -12.80
CA HIS A 43 -4.16 -17.69 -13.63
C HIS A 43 -3.73 -17.63 -15.11
N PRO A 44 -4.61 -17.94 -16.09
CA PRO A 44 -4.26 -17.86 -17.52
C PRO A 44 -3.76 -16.48 -17.99
N LYS A 45 -4.14 -15.42 -17.26
CA LYS A 45 -3.70 -14.03 -17.50
C LYS A 45 -2.50 -13.61 -16.63
N SER A 46 -1.74 -14.53 -16.04
CA SER A 46 -0.64 -14.22 -15.11
C SER A 46 0.40 -13.27 -15.73
N HIS A 47 0.75 -13.45 -17.00
CA HIS A 47 1.67 -12.55 -17.72
C HIS A 47 1.14 -11.12 -17.84
N GLN A 48 -0.16 -10.97 -18.14
CA GLN A 48 -0.80 -9.65 -18.20
C GLN A 48 -0.82 -9.00 -16.81
N ILE A 49 -1.17 -9.76 -15.77
CA ILE A 49 -1.13 -9.28 -14.38
C ILE A 49 0.27 -8.80 -14.04
N PHE A 50 1.29 -9.61 -14.29
CA PHE A 50 2.68 -9.27 -13.99
C PHE A 50 3.12 -7.99 -14.70
N ALA A 51 2.87 -7.85 -16.01
CA ALA A 51 3.27 -6.68 -16.77
C ALA A 51 2.61 -5.38 -16.25
N ILE A 52 1.32 -5.44 -15.91
CA ILE A 52 0.60 -4.29 -15.36
C ILE A 52 1.08 -3.96 -13.94
N LEU A 53 1.25 -4.96 -13.08
CA LEU A 53 1.78 -4.75 -11.73
C LEU A 53 3.18 -4.13 -11.77
N GLN A 54 4.05 -4.58 -12.68
CA GLN A 54 5.37 -4.00 -12.86
C GLN A 54 5.29 -2.51 -13.25
N ALA A 55 4.44 -2.16 -14.22
CA ALA A 55 4.27 -0.77 -14.63
C ALA A 55 3.68 0.12 -13.50
N VAL A 56 2.68 -0.38 -12.77
CA VAL A 56 2.04 0.35 -11.67
C VAL A 56 3.01 0.55 -10.50
N THR A 57 3.75 -0.48 -10.11
CA THR A 57 4.68 -0.43 -8.96
C THR A 57 5.94 0.40 -9.23
N HIS A 58 6.35 0.54 -10.49
CA HIS A 58 7.44 1.45 -10.89
C HIS A 58 7.01 2.92 -11.03
N SER A 59 5.71 3.21 -11.00
CA SER A 59 5.24 4.60 -11.08
C SER A 59 5.65 5.39 -9.83
N LYS A 60 6.18 6.60 -10.04
CA LYS A 60 6.51 7.54 -8.96
C LYS A 60 5.27 8.04 -8.22
N GLU A 61 4.06 7.78 -8.74
CA GLU A 61 2.80 8.16 -8.10
C GLU A 61 2.31 7.13 -7.09
N ILE A 62 2.96 5.97 -6.99
CA ILE A 62 2.53 4.85 -6.17
C ILE A 62 3.55 4.58 -5.06
N LEU A 63 3.07 4.56 -3.83
CA LEU A 63 3.76 3.92 -2.72
C LEU A 63 3.36 2.44 -2.70
N VAL A 64 4.34 1.55 -2.78
CA VAL A 64 4.15 0.13 -2.50
C VAL A 64 4.58 -0.13 -1.05
N CYS A 65 3.72 -0.70 -0.23
CA CYS A 65 4.00 -0.99 1.18
C CYS A 65 3.22 -2.22 1.68
N ARG A 66 3.33 -2.56 2.97
CA ARG A 66 2.61 -3.69 3.59
C ARG A 66 1.64 -3.19 4.66
N LEU A 67 0.61 -2.49 4.21
CA LEU A 67 -0.22 -1.66 5.08
C LEU A 67 -1.51 -2.37 5.53
N VAL A 68 -2.42 -2.64 4.59
CA VAL A 68 -3.73 -3.25 4.90
C VAL A 68 -3.53 -4.72 5.25
N ASP A 69 -3.80 -5.09 6.50
CA ASP A 69 -3.56 -6.42 7.06
C ASP A 69 -2.13 -6.97 6.81
N GLY A 70 -1.13 -6.10 6.66
CA GLY A 70 0.25 -6.50 6.32
C GLY A 70 0.45 -7.01 4.88
N LYS A 71 -0.55 -6.84 4.01
CA LYS A 71 -0.50 -7.27 2.60
C LYS A 71 0.07 -6.18 1.71
N VAL A 72 0.61 -6.58 0.55
CA VAL A 72 1.14 -5.64 -0.44
C VAL A 72 0.03 -4.69 -0.90
N THR A 73 0.21 -3.43 -0.57
CA THR A 73 -0.75 -2.34 -0.74
C THR A 73 -0.13 -1.28 -1.63
N LEU A 74 -0.92 -0.76 -2.56
CA LEU A 74 -0.62 0.36 -3.43
C LEU A 74 -1.37 1.59 -2.89
N VAL A 75 -0.64 2.65 -2.58
CA VAL A 75 -1.20 3.92 -2.11
C VAL A 75 -0.85 5.02 -3.11
N HIS A 76 -1.87 5.61 -3.72
CA HIS A 76 -1.68 6.71 -4.67
C HIS A 76 -1.20 7.98 -3.95
N ARG A 77 -0.33 8.75 -4.62
CA ARG A 77 0.33 9.95 -4.06
C ARG A 77 -0.60 11.00 -3.47
N ARG A 78 -1.83 11.11 -3.99
CA ARG A 78 -2.86 12.02 -3.45
C ARG A 78 -3.20 11.74 -1.98
N LEU A 79 -2.92 10.54 -1.49
CA LEU A 79 -3.18 10.12 -0.11
C LEU A 79 -1.92 10.05 0.73
N TRP A 80 -0.73 10.33 0.19
CA TRP A 80 0.49 10.31 0.99
C TRP A 80 0.48 11.32 2.14
N PRO A 81 0.01 12.57 1.98
CA PRO A 81 -0.10 13.50 3.11
C PRO A 81 -0.99 12.96 4.23
N ALA A 82 -2.16 12.42 3.89
CA ALA A 82 -3.06 11.78 4.85
C ALA A 82 -2.40 10.58 5.55
N LEU A 83 -1.73 9.71 4.80
CA LEU A 83 -1.01 8.56 5.35
C LEU A 83 0.12 8.99 6.29
N VAL A 84 0.90 10.00 5.91
CA VAL A 84 1.98 10.58 6.71
C VAL A 84 1.41 11.18 8.00
N ARG A 85 0.29 11.89 7.92
CA ARG A 85 -0.35 12.54 9.07
C ARG A 85 -0.74 11.54 10.16
N ILE A 86 -1.20 10.35 9.76
CA ILE A 86 -1.58 9.28 10.69
C ILE A 86 -0.53 8.16 10.82
N ALA A 87 0.69 8.37 10.32
CA ALA A 87 1.73 7.34 10.25
C ALA A 87 2.04 6.71 11.61
N GLY A 88 1.97 7.50 12.70
CA GLY A 88 2.20 7.03 14.07
C GLY A 88 1.19 5.97 14.56
N ARG A 89 0.10 5.74 13.83
CA ARG A 89 -0.88 4.67 14.12
C ARG A 89 -0.44 3.30 13.61
N PHE A 90 0.59 3.23 12.78
CA PHE A 90 1.05 2.00 12.16
C PHE A 90 2.46 1.64 12.65
N PRO A 91 2.78 0.34 12.76
CA PRO A 91 4.17 -0.11 12.86
C PRO A 91 5.02 0.45 11.70
N PRO A 92 6.25 0.92 11.93
CA PRO A 92 7.07 1.57 10.90
C PRO A 92 7.33 0.71 9.65
N ASP A 93 7.36 -0.61 9.80
CA ASP A 93 7.53 -1.58 8.71
C ASP A 93 6.33 -1.63 7.75
N ARG A 94 5.12 -1.30 8.22
CA ARG A 94 3.91 -1.29 7.37
C ARG A 94 3.83 -0.13 6.40
N ILE A 95 4.46 0.97 6.77
CA ILE A 95 4.54 2.21 5.99
C ILE A 95 5.92 2.43 5.36
N ALA A 96 6.82 1.45 5.47
CA ALA A 96 8.05 1.43 4.72
C ALA A 96 7.74 1.20 3.22
N GLN A 97 8.42 1.95 2.35
CA GLN A 97 8.30 1.75 0.92
C GLN A 97 9.03 0.45 0.55
N VAL A 98 8.31 -0.46 -0.07
CA VAL A 98 8.83 -1.67 -0.71
C VAL A 98 9.29 -1.28 -2.11
N ARG A 99 10.57 -1.48 -2.41
CA ARG A 99 11.13 -1.34 -3.76
C ARG A 99 11.62 -2.69 -4.24
N GLU A 100 11.32 -3.01 -5.50
CA GLU A 100 12.02 -4.07 -6.21
C GLU A 100 13.31 -3.49 -6.80
N GLU A 101 14.43 -4.12 -6.50
CA GLU A 101 15.73 -3.83 -7.10
C GLU A 101 16.11 -5.00 -8.00
N HIS A 102 16.38 -4.71 -9.28
CA HIS A 102 16.98 -5.68 -10.18
C HIS A 102 18.47 -5.78 -9.86
N LEU A 103 18.90 -6.95 -9.37
CA LEU A 103 20.31 -7.23 -9.20
C LEU A 103 20.96 -7.49 -10.56
N PRO A 104 22.28 -7.23 -10.73
CA PRO A 104 23.00 -7.54 -11.96
C PRO A 104 22.92 -9.02 -12.39
N SER A 105 22.59 -9.92 -11.46
CA SER A 105 22.37 -11.34 -11.68
C SER A 105 20.99 -11.68 -12.29
N GLY A 106 20.12 -10.69 -12.53
CA GLY A 106 18.73 -10.88 -12.96
C GLY A 106 17.78 -11.28 -11.83
N GLN A 107 18.27 -11.42 -10.59
CA GLN A 107 17.41 -11.67 -9.43
C GLN A 107 16.73 -10.37 -8.97
N HIS A 108 15.47 -10.48 -8.54
CA HIS A 108 14.77 -9.38 -7.89
C HIS A 108 15.03 -9.43 -6.38
N ALA A 109 15.59 -8.36 -5.82
CA ALA A 109 15.69 -8.18 -4.39
C ALA A 109 14.62 -7.20 -3.91
N THR A 110 13.97 -7.50 -2.80
CA THR A 110 13.09 -6.54 -2.13
C THR A 110 13.92 -5.68 -1.19
N ARG A 111 13.88 -4.36 -1.38
CA ARG A 111 14.46 -3.40 -0.45
C ARG A 111 13.36 -2.60 0.24
N LEU A 112 13.47 -2.48 1.57
CA LEU A 112 12.63 -1.59 2.35
C LEU A 112 13.32 -0.23 2.51
N VAL A 113 12.65 0.83 2.07
CA VAL A 113 13.03 2.21 2.34
C VAL A 113 12.19 2.70 3.53
N PRO A 114 12.81 3.01 4.68
CA PRO A 114 12.09 3.46 5.87
C PRO A 114 11.22 4.70 5.61
N PHE A 115 10.13 4.82 6.36
CA PHE A 115 9.22 5.97 6.31
C PHE A 115 9.93 7.32 6.34
N SER A 116 10.89 7.49 7.25
CA SER A 116 11.67 8.74 7.37
C SER A 116 12.49 9.10 6.13
N LYS A 117 12.75 8.14 5.24
CA LYS A 117 13.63 8.29 4.07
C LYS A 117 12.88 8.43 2.74
N TRP A 118 11.68 7.86 2.59
CA TRP A 118 10.96 7.92 1.31
C TRP A 118 10.04 9.14 1.18
N VAL A 119 9.56 9.71 2.30
CA VAL A 119 8.57 10.78 2.28
C VAL A 119 9.21 12.10 1.80
N PRO A 120 8.77 12.66 0.66
CA PRO A 120 9.22 13.97 0.18
C PRO A 120 8.92 15.08 1.18
N ILE A 121 9.77 16.12 1.23
CA ILE A 121 9.61 17.23 2.18
C ILE A 121 8.25 17.94 2.03
N GLU A 122 7.76 18.09 0.79
CA GLU A 122 6.48 18.79 0.56
C GLU A 122 5.28 17.98 1.04
N VAL A 123 5.35 16.65 0.95
CA VAL A 123 4.32 15.76 1.50
C VAL A 123 4.29 15.85 3.03
N ARG A 124 5.44 16.07 3.69
CA ARG A 124 5.47 16.28 5.15
C ARG A 124 4.80 17.59 5.54
N LYS A 125 5.12 18.69 4.85
CA LYS A 125 4.49 19.99 5.10
C LYS A 125 2.97 19.93 4.87
N GLU A 126 2.54 19.27 3.79
CA GLU A 126 1.11 19.09 3.52
C GLU A 126 0.45 18.24 4.61
N ALA A 127 1.11 17.16 5.06
CA ALA A 127 0.60 16.34 6.15
C ALA A 127 0.41 17.14 7.44
N GLU A 128 1.36 18.02 7.79
CA GLU A 128 1.27 18.91 8.96
C GLU A 128 0.07 19.86 8.92
N SER A 129 -0.40 20.21 7.71
CA SER A 129 -1.55 21.10 7.52
C SER A 129 -2.92 20.43 7.61
N ILE A 130 -2.97 19.09 7.68
CA ILE A 130 -4.21 18.31 7.71
C ILE A 130 -4.43 17.75 9.12
N SER A 131 -5.68 17.73 9.60
CA SER A 131 -6.02 17.10 10.87
C SER A 131 -6.06 15.57 10.78
N GLU A 132 -5.90 14.86 11.90
CA GLU A 132 -6.04 13.39 11.89
C GLU A 132 -7.43 12.92 11.44
N PRO A 133 -8.56 13.54 11.86
CA PRO A 133 -9.88 13.18 11.37
C PRO A 133 -10.02 13.31 9.84
N GLU A 134 -9.52 14.40 9.25
CA GLU A 134 -9.54 14.60 7.80
C GLU A 134 -8.68 13.54 7.09
N ALA A 135 -7.51 13.23 7.63
CA ALA A 135 -6.63 12.19 7.09
C ALA A 135 -7.29 10.79 7.12
N LEU A 136 -7.98 10.45 8.21
CA LEU A 136 -8.75 9.20 8.31
C LEU A 136 -9.91 9.16 7.32
N ALA A 137 -10.66 10.26 7.20
CA ALA A 137 -11.74 10.38 6.23
C ALA A 137 -11.23 10.21 4.78
N ALA A 138 -10.07 10.78 4.47
CA ALA A 138 -9.46 10.67 3.14
C ALA A 138 -8.97 9.25 2.81
N LEU A 139 -8.44 8.52 3.79
CA LEU A 139 -7.95 7.14 3.62
C LEU A 139 -9.08 6.11 3.59
N GLY A 140 -10.20 6.41 4.26
CA GLY A 140 -11.41 5.60 4.25
C GLY A 140 -11.48 4.54 5.37
N PRO A 141 -12.58 3.79 5.43
CA PRO A 141 -12.94 3.00 6.62
C PRO A 141 -11.97 1.88 7.01
N TRP A 142 -11.11 1.42 6.10
CA TRP A 142 -10.14 0.35 6.41
C TRP A 142 -9.16 0.76 7.52
N THR A 143 -8.92 2.05 7.75
CA THR A 143 -8.07 2.54 8.84
C THR A 143 -8.72 2.41 10.22
N LEU A 144 -10.02 2.12 10.28
CA LEU A 144 -10.79 1.93 11.52
C LEU A 144 -10.86 0.47 11.94
N VAL A 145 -10.49 -0.45 11.06
CA VAL A 145 -10.53 -1.89 11.36
C VAL A 145 -9.30 -2.24 12.19
N PRO A 146 -9.47 -2.77 13.42
CA PRO A 146 -8.34 -3.28 14.19
C PRO A 146 -7.71 -4.44 13.42
N ASP A 147 -6.41 -4.38 13.19
CA ASP A 147 -5.71 -5.50 12.58
C ASP A 147 -5.71 -6.69 13.56
N PRO A 148 -6.32 -7.83 13.23
CA PRO A 148 -6.36 -9.01 14.09
C PRO A 148 -4.97 -9.62 14.33
N SER A 149 -3.96 -9.26 13.51
CA SER A 149 -2.57 -9.66 13.70
C SER A 149 -1.75 -8.67 14.54
N SER A 150 -2.32 -7.50 14.88
CA SER A 150 -1.69 -6.53 15.77
C SER A 150 -1.81 -7.02 17.22
N LYS A 151 -0.84 -7.83 17.65
CA LYS A 151 -0.63 -8.03 19.09
C LYS A 151 -0.25 -6.66 19.66
N GLN A 152 -1.20 -5.95 20.26
CA GLN A 152 -0.89 -4.76 21.05
C GLN A 152 0.19 -5.11 22.07
N PRO A 153 1.25 -4.32 22.22
CA PRO A 153 2.13 -4.48 23.36
C PRO A 153 1.28 -4.25 24.61
N ARG A 154 1.17 -5.28 25.47
CA ARG A 154 0.49 -5.18 26.76
C ARG A 154 1.04 -3.96 27.49
N ARG A 155 0.21 -2.92 27.65
CA ARG A 155 0.51 -1.81 28.56
C ARG A 155 0.76 -2.39 29.95
N LYS A 156 2.03 -2.44 30.36
CA LYS A 156 2.39 -2.72 31.75
C LYS A 156 1.98 -1.49 32.55
N TRP A 157 0.84 -1.55 33.23
CA TRP A 157 0.56 -0.66 34.33
C TRP A 157 1.62 -0.93 35.40
N ARG A 158 2.55 0.00 35.58
CA ARG A 158 3.35 0.07 36.81
C ARG A 158 2.52 0.90 37.78
N ALA A 159 1.85 0.22 38.71
CA ALA A 159 1.46 0.82 39.96
C ALA A 159 2.65 0.71 40.92
N ALA A 160 3.17 1.85 41.35
CA ALA A 160 3.94 2.04 42.57
C ALA A 160 3.71 3.48 43.01
#